data_AF-A0AAE0RDR7-F1
#
_entry.id   AF-A0AAE0RDR7-F1
#
_cell.length_a   1.000
_cell.length_b   1.000
_cell.length_c   1.000
_cell.angle_alpha   90.00
_cell.angle_beta   90.00
_cell.angle_gamma   90.00
#
_symmetry.space_group_name_H-M   'P 1'
#
loop_
_entity.id
_entity.type
_entity.pdbx_description
1 polymer ?
#
loop_
_entity_poly.entity_id
_entity_poly.type
_entity_poly.pdbx_seq_one_letter_code
_entity_poly.pdbx_strand_id
1 'polypeptide(L)'
;MTSTAEPQSRMTSTAEQQDQATSTAEQQLRATSTAEHSHRATSTDERRLRGDDVRLAEVWNSPRGGRAGAGCCRDSPPLATDTMASAQISACLVDISSWMTAHQLKLNPSKTELLVIPGDPSPAQDLVISLNNSMISPSATARNLGVTMDNQLSFSSHVTNVTHSCWFLLYNIRRIQPFLSTQATQVLVQSLVISRLDYCNSLLAGLLLNAIRPLQMIQNAAARLVFNLVFKFSHTTPLLRSLHWLPVAARIRFKTLMLAYKAKNGPAPSYLKALVTPRTAPRSLRSTSTA
;
A
#
# COMPACT_ATOMS: atom_id res chain seq x y z
N MET A 1 -71.76 65.50 27.89
CA MET A 1 -70.81 66.29 28.70
C MET A 1 -69.68 65.37 29.13
N THR A 2 -68.43 65.84 28.98
CA THR A 2 -67.12 65.30 29.46
C THR A 2 -66.70 63.90 28.95
N SER A 3 -65.76 63.74 28.00
CA SER A 3 -64.29 64.00 27.99
C SER A 3 -63.46 62.92 28.69
N THR A 4 -62.62 62.19 27.94
CA THR A 4 -61.19 61.97 28.25
C THR A 4 -60.45 61.31 27.08
N ALA A 5 -59.24 61.79 26.81
CA ALA A 5 -58.27 61.34 25.80
C ALA A 5 -57.07 60.63 26.45
N GLU A 6 -56.33 59.82 25.67
CA GLU A 6 -54.88 59.44 25.73
C GLU A 6 -54.61 57.95 25.31
N PRO A 7 -53.37 57.49 24.98
CA PRO A 7 -52.64 57.78 23.73
C PRO A 7 -51.99 56.52 23.08
N GLN A 8 -51.41 56.70 21.87
CA GLN A 8 -50.54 55.73 21.18
C GLN A 8 -49.07 55.89 21.62
N SER A 9 -48.34 54.78 21.81
CA SER A 9 -47.02 54.49 21.19
C SER A 9 -46.22 53.41 21.96
N ARG A 10 -45.30 52.76 21.24
CA ARG A 10 -44.15 51.92 21.70
C ARG A 10 -44.29 50.41 21.47
N MET A 11 -43.99 49.97 20.23
CA MET A 11 -43.70 48.55 19.92
C MET A 11 -42.96 48.36 18.58
N THR A 12 -41.79 48.99 18.38
CA THR A 12 -40.95 48.76 17.17
C THR A 12 -39.43 48.70 17.42
N SER A 13 -38.95 48.60 18.66
CA SER A 13 -37.52 48.73 18.97
C SER A 13 -36.75 47.42 19.16
N THR A 14 -37.41 46.27 19.32
CA THR A 14 -36.74 45.03 19.75
C THR A 14 -36.32 44.10 18.62
N ALA A 15 -37.00 44.13 17.46
CA ALA A 15 -36.66 43.27 16.32
C ALA A 15 -35.41 43.74 15.56
N GLU A 16 -35.24 45.06 15.37
CA GLU A 16 -34.07 45.62 14.67
C GLU A 16 -32.76 45.46 15.45
N GLN A 17 -32.82 45.37 16.79
CA GLN A 17 -31.64 45.16 17.62
C GLN A 17 -31.13 43.72 17.59
N GLN A 18 -31.97 42.74 17.26
CA GLN A 18 -31.55 41.34 17.16
C GLN A 18 -30.88 41.01 15.82
N ASP A 19 -31.31 41.64 14.71
CA ASP A 19 -30.68 41.45 13.39
C ASP A 19 -29.31 42.16 13.25
N GLN A 20 -29.09 43.25 13.98
CA GLN A 20 -27.77 43.91 14.00
C GLN A 20 -26.74 43.13 14.84
N ALA A 21 -27.19 42.42 15.89
CA ALA A 21 -26.30 41.62 16.74
C ALA A 21 -25.78 40.35 16.01
N THR A 22 -26.62 39.69 15.22
CA THR A 22 -26.25 38.49 14.44
C THR A 22 -25.31 38.82 13.29
N SER A 23 -25.53 39.95 12.60
CA SER A 23 -24.64 40.42 11.53
C SER A 23 -23.23 40.78 12.03
N THR A 24 -23.13 41.36 13.24
CA THR A 24 -21.84 41.75 13.83
C THR A 24 -21.03 40.53 14.30
N ALA A 25 -21.71 39.48 14.81
CA ALA A 25 -21.06 38.24 15.21
C ALA A 25 -20.49 37.44 14.02
N GLU A 26 -21.19 37.43 12.87
CA GLU A 26 -20.69 36.76 11.66
C GLU A 26 -19.50 37.49 11.02
N GLN A 27 -19.43 38.82 11.12
CA GLN A 27 -18.27 39.60 10.66
C GLN A 27 -17.03 39.39 11.54
N GLN A 28 -17.20 39.22 12.85
CA GLN A 28 -16.09 38.92 13.76
C GLN A 28 -15.53 37.51 13.57
N LEU A 29 -16.37 36.51 13.27
CA LEU A 29 -15.92 35.14 12.99
C LEU A 29 -15.11 35.04 11.67
N ARG A 30 -15.44 35.87 10.67
CA ARG A 30 -14.68 35.95 9.41
C ARG A 30 -13.33 36.64 9.56
N ALA A 31 -13.21 37.58 10.51
CA ALA A 31 -11.95 38.28 10.79
C ALA A 31 -10.94 37.43 11.59
N THR A 32 -11.41 36.52 12.45
CA THR A 32 -10.52 35.60 13.19
C THR A 32 -9.99 34.47 12.29
N SER A 33 -10.79 34.02 11.31
CA SER A 33 -10.37 32.99 10.35
C SER A 33 -9.29 33.45 9.36
N THR A 34 -9.24 34.75 9.03
CA THR A 34 -8.22 35.32 8.13
C THR A 34 -6.91 35.64 8.86
N ALA A 35 -6.95 35.89 10.18
CA ALA A 35 -5.76 36.13 10.99
C ALA A 35 -4.93 34.85 11.26
N GLU A 36 -5.56 33.68 11.35
CA GLU A 36 -4.85 32.40 11.57
C GLU A 36 -4.12 31.86 10.33
N HIS A 37 -4.41 32.39 9.13
CA HIS A 37 -3.75 31.99 7.88
C HIS A 37 -2.46 32.74 7.55
N SER A 38 -2.03 33.72 8.37
CA SER A 38 -0.85 34.55 8.08
C SER A 38 0.42 34.21 8.90
N HIS A 39 0.35 33.34 9.91
CA HIS A 39 1.50 33.03 10.78
C HIS A 39 1.78 31.53 10.94
N ARG A 40 2.20 30.83 9.87
CA ARG A 40 3.23 29.77 9.94
C ARG A 40 3.68 29.28 8.56
N ALA A 41 4.44 30.11 7.86
CA ALA A 41 5.31 29.67 6.79
C ALA A 41 6.76 30.06 7.13
N THR A 42 7.46 29.19 7.85
CA THR A 42 8.93 29.18 7.86
C THR A 42 9.39 27.85 7.28
N SER A 43 9.59 27.88 5.97
CA SER A 43 10.65 27.22 5.22
C SER A 43 11.75 26.62 6.11
N THR A 44 11.74 25.30 6.30
CA THR A 44 12.95 24.50 6.63
C THR A 44 12.76 22.98 6.50
N ASP A 45 11.52 22.46 6.48
CA ASP A 45 11.28 21.01 6.57
C ASP A 45 11.17 20.26 5.22
N GLU A 46 10.97 20.96 4.10
CA GLU A 46 10.85 20.32 2.77
C GLU A 46 12.16 19.78 2.20
N ARG A 47 13.32 20.21 2.71
CA ARG A 47 14.62 19.61 2.33
C ARG A 47 14.91 18.30 3.06
N ARG A 48 14.29 18.04 4.21
CA ARG A 48 14.51 16.81 4.98
C ARG A 48 13.85 15.61 4.31
N LEU A 49 12.59 15.73 3.90
CA LEU A 49 11.85 14.62 3.29
C LEU A 49 12.34 14.24 1.88
N ARG A 50 12.87 15.19 1.08
CA ARG A 50 13.52 14.84 -0.20
C ARG A 50 14.94 14.29 -0.01
N GLY A 51 15.67 14.76 1.01
CA GLY A 51 17.01 14.28 1.32
C GLY A 51 17.03 12.88 1.94
N ASP A 52 16.05 12.56 2.77
CA ASP A 52 15.94 11.26 3.44
C ASP A 52 15.43 10.15 2.48
N ASP A 53 14.61 10.50 1.48
CA ASP A 53 14.20 9.55 0.44
C ASP A 53 15.35 9.16 -0.52
N VAL A 54 16.33 10.04 -0.74
CA VAL A 54 17.55 9.72 -1.52
C VAL A 54 18.57 8.97 -0.66
N ARG A 55 18.78 9.38 0.60
CA ARG A 55 19.75 8.75 1.52
C ARG A 55 19.35 7.35 1.98
N LEU A 56 18.06 7.01 2.02
CA LEU A 56 17.61 5.66 2.39
C LEU A 56 17.47 4.71 1.19
N ALA A 57 17.35 5.25 -0.03
CA ALA A 57 17.55 4.45 -1.24
C ALA A 57 19.02 3.97 -1.36
N GLU A 58 19.97 4.72 -0.81
CA GLU A 58 21.38 4.30 -0.69
C GLU A 58 21.60 3.21 0.37
N VAL A 59 20.77 3.11 1.41
CA VAL A 59 20.93 2.07 2.46
C VAL A 59 20.52 0.67 1.95
N TRP A 60 19.66 0.58 0.94
CA TRP A 60 19.31 -0.67 0.26
C TRP A 60 20.08 -0.91 -1.05
N ASN A 61 20.86 0.07 -1.51
CA ASN A 61 21.86 -0.11 -2.56
C ASN A 61 23.22 -0.36 -1.92
N SER A 62 23.45 -1.57 -1.40
CA SER A 62 24.83 -2.02 -1.22
C SER A 62 25.53 -1.97 -2.59
N PRO A 63 26.74 -1.39 -2.70
CA PRO A 63 27.51 -1.48 -3.91
C PRO A 63 27.73 -2.96 -4.20
N ARG A 64 27.43 -3.40 -5.43
CA ARG A 64 28.12 -4.56 -6.02
C ARG A 64 29.58 -4.15 -6.22
N GLY A 65 30.30 -4.02 -5.11
CA GLY A 65 31.73 -3.78 -5.09
C GLY A 65 32.41 -5.05 -5.52
N GLY A 66 32.90 -5.05 -6.76
CA GLY A 66 33.82 -6.06 -7.24
C GLY A 66 35.02 -6.15 -6.31
N ARG A 67 35.10 -7.24 -5.56
CA ARG A 67 36.38 -7.84 -5.23
C ARG A 67 36.61 -8.94 -6.25
N ALA A 68 37.46 -8.64 -7.22
CA ALA A 68 38.25 -9.66 -7.89
C ALA A 68 39.07 -10.38 -6.80
N GLY A 69 38.53 -11.51 -6.33
CA GLY A 69 39.23 -12.50 -5.52
C GLY A 69 39.29 -13.76 -6.36
N ALA A 70 40.50 -14.19 -6.66
CA ALA A 70 40.84 -15.27 -7.55
C ALA A 70 40.11 -16.59 -7.24
N GLY A 71 39.73 -17.30 -8.32
CA GLY A 71 39.83 -18.75 -8.43
C GLY A 71 38.95 -19.59 -7.50
N CYS A 72 37.75 -19.92 -7.99
CA CYS A 72 37.20 -21.27 -7.91
C CYS A 72 36.17 -21.38 -9.05
N CYS A 73 36.63 -21.82 -10.22
CA CYS A 73 35.72 -22.39 -11.22
C CYS A 73 35.01 -23.56 -10.52
N ARG A 74 33.76 -23.37 -10.11
CA ARG A 74 32.87 -24.49 -9.90
C ARG A 74 32.41 -24.90 -11.29
N ASP A 75 33.11 -25.86 -11.85
CA ASP A 75 32.55 -26.75 -12.85
C ASP A 75 31.33 -27.42 -12.18
N SER A 76 30.16 -26.82 -12.37
CA SER A 76 28.89 -27.49 -12.04
C SER A 76 28.66 -28.53 -13.12
N PRO A 77 28.47 -29.83 -12.78
CA PRO A 77 28.08 -30.81 -13.78
C PRO A 77 26.68 -30.45 -14.30
N PRO A 78 26.45 -30.41 -15.62
CA PRO A 78 25.14 -30.10 -16.17
C PRO A 78 24.24 -31.35 -16.15
N LEU A 79 22.92 -31.16 -15.98
CA LEU A 79 21.80 -32.10 -16.17
C LEU A 79 21.34 -33.04 -15.01
N ALA A 80 21.98 -33.11 -13.84
CA ALA A 80 21.56 -34.07 -12.80
C ALA A 80 20.59 -33.53 -11.70
N THR A 81 20.41 -32.21 -11.58
CA THR A 81 19.70 -31.60 -10.44
C THR A 81 18.19 -31.60 -10.58
N ASP A 82 17.69 -31.39 -11.79
CA ASP A 82 16.27 -31.08 -12.01
C ASP A 82 15.41 -32.35 -11.93
N THR A 83 15.96 -33.49 -12.34
CA THR A 83 15.33 -34.81 -12.24
C THR A 83 15.26 -35.32 -10.80
N MET A 84 16.28 -35.05 -9.98
CA MET A 84 16.24 -35.38 -8.56
C MET A 84 15.24 -34.50 -7.80
N ALA A 85 15.21 -33.19 -8.10
CA ALA A 85 14.26 -32.26 -7.50
C ALA A 85 12.81 -32.61 -7.87
N SER A 86 12.53 -32.90 -9.14
CA SER A 86 11.18 -33.30 -9.58
C SER A 86 10.72 -34.61 -8.93
N ALA A 87 11.62 -35.60 -8.78
CA ALA A 87 11.33 -36.85 -8.10
C ALA A 87 11.02 -36.65 -6.61
N GLN A 88 11.80 -35.82 -5.91
CA GLN A 88 11.57 -35.51 -4.49
C GLN A 88 10.24 -34.79 -4.26
N ILE A 89 9.93 -33.79 -5.09
CA ILE A 89 8.66 -33.06 -4.99
C ILE A 89 7.48 -34.00 -5.31
N SER A 90 7.62 -34.85 -6.33
CA SER A 90 6.58 -35.84 -6.68
C SER A 90 6.33 -36.83 -5.54
N ALA A 91 7.38 -37.34 -4.88
CA ALA A 91 7.25 -38.21 -3.72
C ALA A 91 6.53 -37.52 -2.55
N CYS A 92 6.92 -36.28 -2.22
CA CYS A 92 6.26 -35.50 -1.18
C CYS A 92 4.76 -35.26 -1.49
N LEU A 93 4.42 -35.00 -2.75
CA LEU A 93 3.03 -34.83 -3.17
C LEU A 93 2.22 -36.12 -3.07
N VAL A 94 2.83 -37.28 -3.31
CA VAL A 94 2.20 -38.59 -3.09
C VAL A 94 1.92 -38.79 -1.59
N ASP A 95 2.87 -38.44 -0.71
CA ASP A 95 2.67 -38.52 0.73
C ASP A 95 1.51 -37.61 1.17
N ILE A 96 1.46 -36.35 0.70
CA ILE A 96 0.35 -35.43 0.96
C ILE A 96 -0.98 -35.99 0.42
N SER A 97 -0.98 -36.55 -0.79
CA SER A 97 -2.16 -37.16 -1.42
C SER A 97 -2.70 -38.34 -0.59
N SER A 98 -1.80 -39.19 -0.10
CA SER A 98 -2.15 -40.33 0.77
C SER A 98 -2.72 -39.86 2.12
N TRP A 99 -2.09 -38.87 2.75
CA TRP A 99 -2.57 -38.27 3.99
C TRP A 99 -3.95 -37.63 3.80
N MET A 100 -4.17 -36.86 2.73
CA MET A 100 -5.46 -36.27 2.41
C MET A 100 -6.54 -37.34 2.22
N THR A 101 -6.20 -38.42 1.49
CA THR A 101 -7.14 -39.53 1.24
C THR A 101 -7.53 -40.25 2.53
N ALA A 102 -6.56 -40.49 3.43
CA ALA A 102 -6.83 -41.04 4.76
C ALA A 102 -7.79 -40.16 5.58
N HIS A 103 -7.79 -38.85 5.33
CA HIS A 103 -8.68 -37.86 5.97
C HIS A 103 -9.91 -37.50 5.10
N GLN A 104 -10.27 -38.33 4.11
CA GLN A 104 -11.45 -38.14 3.24
C GLN A 104 -11.41 -36.83 2.41
N LEU A 105 -10.22 -36.36 2.07
CA LEU A 105 -9.98 -35.22 1.19
C LEU A 105 -9.38 -35.67 -0.14
N LYS A 106 -9.74 -34.99 -1.23
CA LYS A 106 -9.20 -35.23 -2.58
C LYS A 106 -8.35 -34.04 -3.04
N LEU A 107 -7.09 -34.30 -3.33
CA LEU A 107 -6.20 -33.33 -3.97
C LEU A 107 -6.64 -33.11 -5.43
N ASN A 108 -6.79 -31.85 -5.83
CA ASN A 108 -7.29 -31.50 -7.16
C ASN A 108 -6.15 -31.08 -8.10
N PRO A 109 -5.70 -31.97 -9.02
CA PRO A 109 -4.61 -31.66 -9.92
C PRO A 109 -4.90 -30.49 -10.87
N SER A 110 -6.16 -30.24 -11.24
CA SER A 110 -6.50 -29.14 -12.16
C SER A 110 -6.41 -27.76 -11.53
N LYS A 111 -6.36 -27.68 -10.20
CA LYS A 111 -6.15 -26.43 -9.44
C LYS A 111 -4.71 -26.29 -8.94
N THR A 112 -3.89 -27.31 -9.08
CA THR A 112 -2.50 -27.30 -8.62
C THR A 112 -1.62 -26.73 -9.72
N GLU A 113 -0.97 -25.61 -9.44
CA GLU A 113 -0.05 -24.95 -10.36
C GLU A 113 1.38 -25.06 -9.82
N LEU A 114 2.35 -25.31 -10.70
CA LEU A 114 3.76 -25.28 -10.38
C LEU A 114 4.34 -23.91 -10.77
N LEU A 115 4.85 -23.14 -9.80
CA LEU A 115 5.58 -21.91 -10.06
C LEU A 115 7.05 -22.10 -9.67
N VAL A 116 7.95 -22.05 -10.65
CA VAL A 116 9.40 -22.11 -10.41
C VAL A 116 9.94 -20.69 -10.34
N ILE A 117 10.59 -20.35 -9.22
CA ILE A 117 11.23 -19.04 -9.01
C ILE A 117 12.74 -19.27 -9.03
N PRO A 118 13.43 -18.94 -10.14
CA PRO A 118 14.85 -19.18 -10.25
C PRO A 118 15.64 -18.09 -9.50
N GLY A 119 16.78 -18.46 -8.90
CA GLY A 119 17.66 -17.52 -8.20
C GLY A 119 18.43 -16.60 -9.14
N ASP A 120 18.73 -17.08 -10.36
CA ASP A 120 19.30 -16.33 -11.46
C ASP A 120 18.37 -16.43 -12.68
N PRO A 121 18.32 -15.42 -13.57
CA PRO A 121 17.52 -15.46 -14.79
C PRO A 121 18.11 -16.44 -15.81
N SER A 122 18.06 -17.73 -15.50
CA SER A 122 18.37 -18.83 -16.42
C SER A 122 17.16 -19.16 -17.28
N PRO A 123 17.35 -19.76 -18.47
CA PRO A 123 16.24 -20.26 -19.28
C PRO A 123 15.37 -21.23 -18.48
N ALA A 124 14.12 -21.36 -18.93
CA ALA A 124 13.07 -22.15 -18.29
C ALA A 124 13.57 -23.54 -17.89
N GLN A 125 13.38 -23.88 -16.61
CA GLN A 125 13.57 -25.25 -16.15
C GLN A 125 12.37 -26.07 -16.61
N ASP A 126 12.60 -27.14 -17.37
CA ASP A 126 11.60 -28.14 -17.72
C ASP A 126 11.34 -29.06 -16.52
N LEU A 127 10.91 -28.48 -15.40
CA LEU A 127 10.56 -29.24 -14.20
C LEU A 127 9.12 -29.72 -14.31
N VAL A 128 8.94 -30.96 -14.75
CA VAL A 128 7.60 -31.58 -14.83
C VAL A 128 7.39 -32.49 -13.64
N ILE A 129 6.24 -32.36 -12.98
CA ILE A 129 5.87 -33.12 -11.78
C ILE A 129 4.69 -34.03 -12.13
N SER A 130 4.76 -35.30 -11.69
CA SER A 130 3.64 -36.24 -11.82
C SER A 130 2.82 -36.27 -10.53
N LEU A 131 1.50 -36.06 -10.64
CA LEU A 131 0.55 -36.11 -9.52
C LEU A 131 -0.68 -36.92 -9.93
N ASN A 132 -0.93 -38.06 -9.29
CA ASN A 132 -2.15 -38.87 -9.51
C ASN A 132 -2.47 -39.09 -11.00
N ASN A 133 -1.47 -39.48 -11.80
CA ASN A 133 -1.52 -39.67 -13.27
C ASN A 133 -1.71 -38.40 -14.12
N SER A 134 -1.64 -37.22 -13.52
CA SER A 134 -1.61 -35.93 -14.23
C SER A 134 -0.20 -35.34 -14.21
N MET A 135 0.19 -34.72 -15.32
CA MET A 135 1.46 -34.01 -15.46
C MET A 135 1.24 -32.53 -15.20
N ILE A 136 1.93 -31.98 -14.22
CA ILE A 136 1.89 -30.56 -13.88
C ILE A 136 3.15 -29.91 -14.44
N SER A 137 2.96 -29.04 -15.43
CA SER A 137 4.04 -28.25 -16.02
C SER A 137 4.22 -26.91 -15.29
N PRO A 138 5.42 -26.30 -15.37
CA PRO A 138 5.66 -24.98 -14.81
C PRO A 138 4.76 -23.92 -15.47
N SER A 139 4.14 -23.09 -14.65
CA SER A 139 3.42 -21.89 -15.06
C SER A 139 4.29 -20.66 -14.85
N ALA A 140 4.16 -19.68 -15.76
CA ALA A 140 4.84 -18.38 -15.63
C ALA A 140 4.28 -17.53 -14.47
N THR A 141 3.02 -17.77 -14.08
CA THR A 141 2.36 -17.08 -12.98
C THR A 141 1.50 -18.02 -12.16
N ALA A 142 1.41 -17.80 -10.85
CA ALA A 142 0.47 -18.50 -9.99
C ALA A 142 -0.31 -17.53 -9.10
N ARG A 143 -1.59 -17.85 -8.84
CA ARG A 143 -2.44 -17.02 -7.98
C ARG A 143 -2.57 -17.64 -6.59
N ASN A 144 -2.12 -16.92 -5.57
CA ASN A 144 -2.29 -17.33 -4.17
C ASN A 144 -3.01 -16.23 -3.39
N LEU A 145 -4.11 -16.58 -2.72
CA LEU A 145 -4.94 -15.67 -1.92
C LEU A 145 -5.21 -14.33 -2.62
N GLY A 146 -5.53 -14.35 -3.92
CA GLY A 146 -5.83 -13.12 -4.66
C GLY A 146 -4.62 -12.34 -5.20
N VAL A 147 -3.39 -12.72 -4.84
CA VAL A 147 -2.14 -12.15 -5.38
C VAL A 147 -1.63 -13.02 -6.52
N THR A 148 -1.26 -12.41 -7.65
CA THR A 148 -0.66 -13.11 -8.79
C THR A 148 0.84 -12.92 -8.77
N MET A 149 1.59 -13.99 -8.52
CA MET A 149 3.05 -14.00 -8.51
C MET A 149 3.55 -14.51 -9.87
N ASP A 150 4.60 -13.91 -10.39
CA ASP A 150 5.33 -14.39 -11.56
C ASP A 150 6.66 -15.04 -11.14
N ASN A 151 7.23 -15.81 -12.05
CA ASN A 151 8.51 -16.51 -11.81
C ASN A 151 9.68 -15.56 -11.54
N GLN A 152 9.59 -14.28 -11.91
CA GLN A 152 10.61 -13.25 -11.63
C GLN A 152 10.30 -12.38 -10.40
N LEU A 153 9.21 -12.65 -9.67
CA LEU A 153 8.73 -11.82 -8.55
C LEU A 153 8.63 -10.32 -8.89
N SER A 154 8.31 -9.98 -10.14
CA SER A 154 8.10 -8.60 -10.60
C SER A 154 6.72 -8.06 -10.21
N PHE A 155 5.75 -8.96 -10.00
CA PHE A 155 4.34 -8.64 -9.70
C PHE A 155 3.65 -7.75 -10.74
N SER A 156 4.21 -7.63 -11.95
CA SER A 156 3.70 -6.72 -12.99
C SER A 156 2.25 -7.02 -13.37
N SER A 157 1.92 -8.31 -13.53
CA SER A 157 0.53 -8.76 -13.80
C SER A 157 -0.41 -8.42 -12.65
N HIS A 158 0.01 -8.64 -11.41
CA HIS A 158 -0.79 -8.32 -10.23
C HIS A 158 -1.07 -6.81 -10.12
N VAL A 159 -0.03 -5.97 -10.22
CA VAL A 159 -0.18 -4.51 -10.18
C VAL A 159 -1.12 -4.03 -11.30
N THR A 160 -1.02 -4.61 -12.49
CA THR A 160 -1.88 -4.28 -13.63
C THR A 160 -3.34 -4.64 -13.34
N ASN A 161 -3.60 -5.83 -12.81
CA ASN A 161 -4.95 -6.29 -12.46
C ASN A 161 -5.59 -5.45 -11.35
N VAL A 162 -4.84 -5.13 -10.30
CA VAL A 162 -5.27 -4.22 -9.23
C VAL A 162 -5.55 -2.84 -9.82
N THR A 163 -4.68 -2.37 -10.71
CA THR A 163 -4.80 -1.05 -11.35
C THR A 163 -6.08 -0.94 -12.18
N HIS A 164 -6.34 -1.90 -13.06
CA HIS A 164 -7.58 -1.97 -13.85
C HIS A 164 -8.82 -2.01 -12.97
N SER A 165 -8.80 -2.85 -11.93
CA SER A 165 -9.91 -2.96 -10.99
C SER A 165 -10.21 -1.64 -10.28
N CYS A 166 -9.17 -0.94 -9.83
CA CYS A 166 -9.32 0.34 -9.13
C CYS A 166 -9.80 1.45 -10.07
N TRP A 167 -9.32 1.50 -11.31
CA TRP A 167 -9.80 2.46 -12.30
C TRP A 167 -11.27 2.26 -12.63
N PHE A 168 -11.72 1.00 -12.76
CA PHE A 168 -13.12 0.68 -12.95
C PHE A 168 -13.98 1.16 -11.77
N LEU A 169 -13.53 0.95 -10.53
CA LEU A 169 -14.22 1.44 -9.33
C LEU A 169 -14.26 2.97 -9.29
N LEU A 170 -13.15 3.66 -9.57
CA LEU A 170 -13.09 5.12 -9.62
C LEU A 170 -14.03 5.68 -10.70
N TYR A 171 -14.10 5.04 -11.86
CA TYR A 171 -15.03 5.42 -12.92
C TYR A 171 -16.49 5.33 -12.45
N ASN A 172 -16.87 4.23 -11.79
CA ASN A 172 -18.22 4.05 -11.27
C ASN A 172 -18.56 5.06 -10.15
N ILE A 173 -17.63 5.29 -9.21
CA ILE A 173 -17.81 6.29 -8.15
C ILE A 173 -17.98 7.68 -8.77
N ARG A 174 -17.19 8.03 -9.79
CA ARG A 174 -17.29 9.32 -10.47
C ARG A 174 -18.65 9.58 -11.10
N ARG A 175 -19.33 8.55 -11.58
CA ARG A 175 -20.68 8.68 -12.17
C ARG A 175 -21.74 9.05 -11.13
N ILE A 176 -21.61 8.54 -9.92
CA ILE A 176 -22.56 8.81 -8.82
C ILE A 176 -22.13 9.99 -7.93
N GLN A 177 -20.87 10.44 -8.06
CA GLN A 177 -20.28 11.51 -7.26
C GLN A 177 -21.11 12.81 -7.22
N PRO A 178 -21.80 13.26 -8.29
CA PRO A 178 -22.66 14.45 -8.22
C PRO A 178 -23.79 14.36 -7.20
N PHE A 179 -24.16 13.16 -6.78
CA PHE A 179 -25.24 12.90 -5.82
C PHE A 179 -24.72 12.58 -4.41
N LEU A 180 -23.41 12.69 -4.19
CA LEU A 180 -22.75 12.32 -2.94
C LEU A 180 -22.10 13.53 -2.27
N SER A 181 -22.14 13.55 -0.94
CA SER A 181 -21.30 14.48 -0.17
C SER A 181 -19.82 14.10 -0.30
N THR A 182 -18.93 15.05 -0.04
CA THR A 182 -17.48 14.82 0.02
C THR A 182 -17.13 13.71 1.01
N GLN A 183 -17.77 13.71 2.18
CA GLN A 183 -17.54 12.68 3.21
C GLN A 183 -17.99 11.29 2.74
N ALA A 184 -19.17 11.18 2.12
CA ALA A 184 -19.64 9.90 1.58
C ALA A 184 -18.71 9.39 0.46
N THR A 185 -18.24 10.29 -0.40
CA THR A 185 -17.28 9.98 -1.46
C THR A 185 -15.96 9.47 -0.87
N GLN A 186 -15.46 10.10 0.19
CA GLN A 186 -14.25 9.66 0.89
C GLN A 186 -14.40 8.24 1.45
N VAL A 187 -15.53 7.92 2.09
CA VAL A 187 -15.79 6.57 2.62
C VAL A 187 -15.87 5.53 1.52
N LEU A 188 -16.53 5.83 0.39
CA LEU A 188 -16.60 4.92 -0.76
C LEU A 188 -15.23 4.67 -1.38
N VAL A 189 -14.44 5.73 -1.58
CA VAL A 189 -13.09 5.61 -2.11
C VAL A 189 -12.19 4.81 -1.16
N GLN A 190 -12.28 5.07 0.15
CA GLN A 190 -11.49 4.34 1.15
C GLN A 190 -11.86 2.85 1.19
N SER A 191 -13.16 2.53 1.20
CA SER A 191 -13.67 1.17 1.33
C SER A 191 -13.50 0.32 0.06
N LEU A 192 -13.57 0.91 -1.13
CA LEU A 192 -13.53 0.18 -2.40
C LEU A 192 -12.17 0.24 -3.10
N VAL A 193 -11.51 1.40 -3.07
CA VAL A 193 -10.26 1.63 -3.83
C VAL A 193 -9.05 1.49 -2.92
N ILE A 194 -9.00 2.25 -1.82
CA ILE A 194 -7.83 2.25 -0.94
C ILE A 194 -7.64 0.88 -0.27
N SER A 195 -8.72 0.23 0.14
CA SER A 195 -8.67 -1.14 0.68
C SER A 195 -8.02 -2.14 -0.29
N ARG A 196 -8.25 -2.01 -1.60
CA ARG A 196 -7.60 -2.84 -2.64
C ARG A 196 -6.14 -2.49 -2.85
N LEU A 197 -5.77 -1.22 -2.76
CA LEU A 197 -4.36 -0.78 -2.78
C LEU A 197 -3.60 -1.26 -1.54
N ASP A 198 -4.27 -1.41 -0.40
CA ASP A 198 -3.66 -1.84 0.86
C ASP A 198 -3.60 -3.37 1.01
N TYR A 199 -4.35 -4.11 0.19
CA TYR A 199 -4.36 -5.57 0.23
C TYR A 199 -3.00 -6.14 -0.20
N CYS A 200 -2.35 -6.88 0.72
CA CYS A 200 -1.06 -7.54 0.49
C CYS A 200 0.07 -6.62 -0.05
N ASN A 201 -0.02 -5.30 0.16
CA ASN A 201 0.93 -4.34 -0.40
C ASN A 201 2.36 -4.48 0.16
N SER A 202 2.55 -5.13 1.31
CA SER A 202 3.88 -5.44 1.87
C SER A 202 4.71 -6.35 0.95
N LEU A 203 4.07 -7.14 0.08
CA LEU A 203 4.77 -7.98 -0.91
C LEU A 203 5.47 -7.14 -1.98
N LEU A 204 5.03 -5.90 -2.20
CA LEU A 204 5.63 -4.98 -3.17
C LEU A 204 6.87 -4.27 -2.62
N ALA A 205 7.33 -4.64 -1.41
CA ALA A 205 8.56 -4.11 -0.84
C ALA A 205 9.77 -4.56 -1.66
N GLY A 206 10.69 -3.63 -1.93
CA GLY A 206 11.88 -3.90 -2.74
C GLY A 206 11.68 -3.77 -4.25
N LEU A 207 10.43 -3.60 -4.72
CA LEU A 207 10.18 -3.30 -6.13
C LEU A 207 10.65 -1.88 -6.50
N LEU A 208 10.99 -1.71 -7.77
CA LEU A 208 11.36 -0.42 -8.34
C LEU A 208 10.16 0.55 -8.32
N LEU A 209 10.45 1.85 -8.17
CA LEU A 209 9.42 2.88 -8.08
C LEU A 209 8.53 2.97 -9.32
N ASN A 210 9.05 2.62 -10.50
CA ASN A 210 8.29 2.57 -11.75
C ASN A 210 7.20 1.47 -11.71
N ALA A 211 7.47 0.32 -11.08
CA ALA A 211 6.51 -0.77 -10.96
C ALA A 211 5.33 -0.40 -10.05
N ILE A 212 5.56 0.37 -8.99
CA ILE A 212 4.49 0.82 -8.07
C ILE A 212 3.82 2.13 -8.50
N ARG A 213 4.38 2.86 -9.47
CA ARG A 213 3.86 4.14 -9.96
C ARG A 213 2.37 4.10 -10.36
N PRO A 214 1.86 3.06 -11.04
CA PRO A 214 0.43 2.99 -11.39
C PRO A 214 -0.49 3.06 -10.17
N LEU A 215 -0.10 2.43 -9.06
CA LEU A 215 -0.86 2.47 -7.80
C LEU A 215 -0.90 3.88 -7.20
N GLN A 216 0.22 4.61 -7.27
CA GLN A 216 0.26 6.01 -6.84
C GLN A 216 -0.63 6.90 -7.71
N MET A 217 -0.67 6.65 -9.02
CA MET A 217 -1.55 7.39 -9.93
C MET A 217 -3.02 7.18 -9.58
N ILE A 218 -3.41 5.96 -9.20
CA ILE A 218 -4.77 5.66 -8.71
C ILE A 218 -5.05 6.41 -7.41
N GLN A 219 -4.14 6.37 -6.44
CA GLN A 219 -4.32 7.09 -5.18
C GLN A 219 -4.49 8.60 -5.43
N ASN A 220 -3.73 9.17 -6.37
CA ASN A 220 -3.82 10.57 -6.73
C ASN A 220 -5.16 10.90 -7.41
N ALA A 221 -5.62 10.03 -8.32
CA ALA A 221 -6.93 10.17 -8.96
C ALA A 221 -8.08 10.05 -7.95
N ALA A 222 -7.95 9.13 -7.00
CA ALA A 222 -8.88 8.92 -5.90
C ALA A 222 -8.99 10.17 -5.01
N ALA A 223 -7.86 10.76 -4.61
CA ALA A 223 -7.86 11.99 -3.81
C ALA A 223 -8.53 13.16 -4.54
N ARG A 224 -8.27 13.31 -5.85
CA ARG A 224 -8.92 14.33 -6.68
C ARG A 224 -10.42 14.10 -6.82
N LEU A 225 -10.86 12.84 -6.88
CA LEU A 225 -12.26 12.49 -6.95
C LEU A 225 -13.02 12.89 -5.68
N VAL A 226 -12.40 12.70 -4.50
CA VAL A 226 -13.01 13.08 -3.22
C VAL A 226 -13.28 14.59 -3.14
N PHE A 227 -12.31 15.42 -3.55
CA PHE A 227 -12.46 16.88 -3.57
C PHE A 227 -13.18 17.43 -4.81
N ASN A 228 -13.77 16.55 -5.65
CA ASN A 228 -14.43 16.90 -6.90
C ASN A 228 -13.58 17.83 -7.81
N LEU A 229 -12.28 17.58 -7.87
CA LEU A 229 -11.38 18.40 -8.66
C LEU A 229 -11.41 17.95 -10.13
N VAL A 230 -11.88 18.84 -10.99
CA VAL A 230 -11.95 18.62 -12.44
C VAL A 230 -10.55 18.75 -13.09
N PHE A 231 -9.66 19.54 -12.50
CA PHE A 231 -8.36 19.85 -13.07
C PHE A 231 -7.34 18.71 -12.87
N LYS A 232 -6.75 18.25 -13.99
CA LYS A 232 -5.74 17.18 -14.01
C LYS A 232 -4.40 17.57 -13.36
N PHE A 233 -4.14 18.88 -13.19
CA PHE A 233 -2.84 19.43 -12.78
C PHE A 233 -2.76 19.90 -11.33
N SER A 234 -3.82 19.77 -10.54
CA SER A 234 -3.77 20.12 -9.12
C SER A 234 -2.72 19.27 -8.40
N HIS A 235 -1.89 19.94 -7.61
CA HIS A 235 -0.92 19.27 -6.74
C HIS A 235 -1.65 18.31 -5.81
N THR A 236 -1.29 17.03 -5.86
CA THR A 236 -1.97 16.00 -5.05
C THR A 236 -1.46 15.98 -3.61
N THR A 237 -0.25 16.46 -3.34
CA THR A 237 0.35 16.42 -2.00
C THR A 237 -0.49 17.12 -0.93
N PRO A 238 -1.04 18.33 -1.16
CA PRO A 238 -1.98 18.95 -0.21
C PRO A 238 -3.25 18.11 0.02
N LEU A 239 -3.78 17.48 -1.04
CA LEU A 239 -4.99 16.63 -0.95
C LEU A 239 -4.75 15.37 -0.14
N LEU A 240 -3.57 14.75 -0.30
CA LEU A 240 -3.20 13.59 0.50
C LEU A 240 -3.02 13.97 1.97
N ARG A 241 -2.46 15.16 2.25
CA ARG A 241 -2.33 15.66 3.63
C ARG A 241 -3.68 15.93 4.28
N SER A 242 -4.61 16.58 3.58
CA SER A 242 -5.95 16.85 4.13
C SER A 242 -6.77 15.57 4.36
N LEU A 243 -6.56 14.53 3.55
CA LEU A 243 -7.16 13.20 3.75
C LEU A 243 -6.41 12.32 4.75
N HIS A 244 -5.27 12.78 5.29
CA HIS A 244 -4.34 11.97 6.09
C HIS A 244 -3.91 10.67 5.39
N TRP A 245 -3.74 10.71 4.06
CA TRP A 245 -3.31 9.57 3.26
C TRP A 245 -1.81 9.57 3.04
N LEU A 246 -1.15 8.51 3.50
CA LEU A 246 0.26 8.27 3.20
C LEU A 246 0.43 7.85 1.72
N PRO A 247 1.46 8.34 0.99
CA PRO A 247 1.77 7.87 -0.36
C PRO A 247 1.98 6.35 -0.42
N VAL A 248 1.70 5.71 -1.56
CA VAL A 248 1.74 4.25 -1.71
C VAL A 248 3.09 3.66 -1.31
N ALA A 249 4.20 4.25 -1.74
CA ALA A 249 5.54 3.77 -1.37
C ALA A 249 5.76 3.78 0.16
N ALA A 250 5.30 4.85 0.83
CA ALA A 250 5.38 4.97 2.27
C ALA A 250 4.41 4.00 3.00
N ARG A 251 3.25 3.69 2.41
CA ARG A 251 2.32 2.66 2.94
C ARG A 251 2.93 1.28 2.90
N ILE A 252 3.59 0.91 1.79
CA ILE A 252 4.31 -0.36 1.66
C ILE A 252 5.38 -0.46 2.75
N ARG A 253 6.22 0.57 2.89
CA ARG A 253 7.24 0.65 3.96
C ARG A 253 6.62 0.50 5.35
N PHE A 254 5.55 1.24 5.64
CA PHE A 254 4.86 1.18 6.93
C PHE A 254 4.35 -0.23 7.24
N LYS A 255 3.70 -0.89 6.27
CA LYS A 255 3.18 -2.26 6.44
C LYS A 255 4.30 -3.28 6.65
N THR A 256 5.39 -3.17 5.90
CA THR A 256 6.57 -4.02 6.09
C THR A 256 7.20 -3.82 7.47
N LEU A 257 7.35 -2.57 7.92
CA LEU A 257 7.87 -2.26 9.26
C LEU A 257 6.94 -2.78 10.37
N MET A 258 5.63 -2.67 10.20
CA MET A 258 4.66 -3.25 11.14
C MET A 258 4.80 -4.78 11.23
N LEU A 259 5.00 -5.47 10.10
CA LEU A 259 5.23 -6.92 10.10
C LEU A 259 6.53 -7.28 10.83
N ALA A 260 7.62 -6.55 10.57
CA ALA A 260 8.89 -6.74 11.26
C ALA A 260 8.80 -6.47 12.78
N TYR A 261 8.10 -5.41 13.17
CA TYR A 261 7.85 -5.09 14.57
C TYR A 261 7.03 -6.20 15.26
N LYS A 262 5.97 -6.69 14.62
CA LYS A 262 5.16 -7.80 15.14
C LYS A 262 5.95 -9.11 15.19
N ALA A 263 6.84 -9.35 14.25
CA ALA A 263 7.76 -10.49 14.28
C ALA A 263 8.66 -10.43 15.52
N LYS A 264 9.27 -9.27 15.78
CA LYS A 264 10.19 -9.09 16.90
C LYS A 264 9.50 -9.09 18.28
N ASN A 265 8.43 -8.31 18.42
CA ASN A 265 7.83 -7.99 19.72
C ASN A 265 6.48 -8.67 19.98
N GLY A 266 5.85 -9.23 18.93
CA GLY A 266 4.52 -9.82 19.00
C GLY A 266 4.51 -11.36 19.05
N PRO A 267 3.30 -11.96 19.05
CA PRO A 267 3.13 -13.41 18.94
C PRO A 267 3.28 -13.85 17.47
N ALA A 268 4.47 -13.66 16.90
CA ALA A 268 4.78 -14.26 15.61
C ALA A 268 5.22 -15.73 15.78
N PRO A 269 4.93 -16.60 14.80
CA PRO A 269 5.45 -17.96 14.77
C PRO A 269 6.98 -17.99 14.92
N SER A 270 7.50 -19.04 15.55
CA SER A 270 8.93 -19.22 15.82
C SER A 270 9.78 -19.11 14.56
N TYR A 271 9.31 -19.68 13.44
CA TYR A 271 10.02 -19.62 12.16
C TYR A 271 10.17 -18.18 11.63
N LEU A 272 9.18 -17.30 11.83
CA LEU A 272 9.29 -15.88 11.43
C LEU A 272 10.19 -15.10 12.38
N LYS A 273 10.14 -15.39 13.69
CA LYS A 273 11.02 -14.78 14.69
C LYS A 273 12.49 -15.06 14.39
N ALA A 274 12.80 -16.30 14.03
CA ALA A 274 14.15 -16.72 13.69
C ALA A 274 14.74 -15.98 12.46
N LEU A 275 13.89 -15.55 11.53
CA LEU A 275 14.32 -14.80 10.33
C LEU A 275 14.67 -13.33 10.63
N VAL A 276 14.20 -12.77 11.75
CA VAL A 276 14.41 -11.36 12.11
C VAL A 276 15.49 -11.27 13.18
N THR A 277 16.73 -11.07 12.75
CA THR A 277 17.86 -10.89 13.68
C THR A 277 18.07 -9.40 14.00
N PRO A 278 18.22 -9.03 15.29
CA PRO A 278 18.64 -7.69 15.65
C PRO A 278 20.01 -7.41 15.04
N ARG A 279 20.16 -6.26 14.39
CA ARG A 279 21.46 -5.83 13.89
C ARG A 279 22.40 -5.57 15.09
N THR A 280 23.36 -6.45 15.28
CA THR A 280 24.48 -6.24 16.21
C THR A 280 25.58 -5.50 15.48
N ALA A 281 25.83 -4.24 15.84
CA ALA A 281 26.98 -3.51 15.30
C ALA A 281 28.26 -4.02 15.98
N PRO A 282 29.33 -4.35 15.24
CA PRO A 282 30.59 -4.82 15.82
C PRO A 282 31.35 -3.72 16.59
N ARG A 283 30.89 -2.48 16.49
CA ARG A 283 31.49 -1.29 17.10
C ARG A 283 30.39 -0.45 17.75
N SER A 284 30.70 0.13 18.91
CA SER A 284 29.76 1.02 19.61
C SER A 284 29.41 2.21 18.69
N LEU A 285 28.12 2.37 18.41
CA LEU A 285 27.61 3.49 17.64
C LEU A 285 27.15 4.60 18.60
N ARG A 286 27.12 5.86 18.15
CA ARG A 286 26.54 6.95 18.96
C ARG A 286 25.08 6.70 19.35
N SER A 287 24.35 5.89 18.59
CA SER A 287 22.96 5.51 18.87
C SER A 287 22.82 4.45 19.97
N THR A 288 23.90 3.83 20.43
CA THR A 288 23.89 2.84 21.53
C THR A 288 24.08 3.48 22.91
N SER A 289 24.47 4.76 23.00
CA SER A 289 24.76 5.44 24.28
C SER A 289 23.60 6.25 24.85
N THR A 290 22.46 6.31 24.17
CA THR A 290 21.23 6.94 24.67
C THR A 290 20.19 5.86 24.92
N ALA A 291 20.21 5.29 26.12
CA ALA A 291 19.18 4.44 26.68
C ALA A 291 18.76 5.04 28.03
#